data_AF-A0A2J6PX91-F1
#
_entry.id   AF-A0A2J6PX91-F1
#
_cell.length_a   1.000
_cell.length_b   1.000
_cell.length_c   1.000
_cell.angle_alpha   90.00
_cell.angle_beta   90.00
_cell.angle_gamma   90.00
#
_symmetry.space_group_name_H-M   'P 1'
#
loop_
_entity.id
_entity.type
_entity.pdbx_description
1 polymer ?
#
loop_
_entity_poly.entity_id
_entity_poly.type
_entity_poly.pdbx_seq_one_letter_code
_entity_poly.pdbx_strand_id
1 'polypeptide(L)'
;LETLLIEIFRIIINLLTPWNIKDLSYISKRLREVYLLFLFYYIEFQFSETGFNRLKSLLKSNIRNHIISFTYIIPELLKANILDFDYFKSNILIPDNYIEIVKELYNTGSEIDKCPLYIIIYKTIYNI
;
A
#
# COMPACT_ATOMS: atom_id res chain seq x y z
N LEU A 1 -5.59 4.68 36.93
CA LEU A 1 -5.53 4.17 35.55
C LEU A 1 -5.53 2.64 35.48
N GLU A 2 -4.78 1.95 36.34
CA GLU A 2 -4.64 0.49 36.27
C GLU A 2 -5.92 -0.29 36.62
N THR A 3 -6.88 0.31 37.32
CA THR A 3 -8.19 -0.27 37.67
C THR A 3 -9.32 0.09 36.71
N LEU A 4 -9.09 0.97 35.73
CA LEU A 4 -10.11 1.38 34.78
C LEU A 4 -10.42 0.26 33.77
N LEU A 5 -11.68 0.13 33.37
CA LEU A 5 -12.08 -0.84 32.34
C LEU A 5 -11.54 -0.46 30.96
N ILE A 6 -11.25 -1.47 30.14
CA ILE A 6 -10.66 -1.25 28.81
C ILE A 6 -11.61 -0.51 27.88
N GLU A 7 -12.92 -0.67 28.09
CA GLU A 7 -13.99 0.02 27.36
C GLU A 7 -13.95 1.54 27.59
N ILE A 8 -13.63 1.98 28.80
CA ILE A 8 -13.52 3.40 29.10
C ILE A 8 -12.30 3.99 28.37
N PHE A 9 -11.20 3.24 28.27
CA PHE A 9 -10.06 3.67 27.46
C PHE A 9 -10.41 3.75 25.97
N ARG A 10 -11.22 2.83 25.45
CA ARG A 10 -11.72 2.90 24.06
C ARG A 10 -12.53 4.19 23.81
N ILE A 11 -13.42 4.55 24.74
CA ILE A 11 -14.21 5.78 24.65
C ILE A 11 -13.31 7.00 24.67
N ILE A 12 -12.36 7.06 25.60
CA ILE A 12 -11.41 8.17 25.72
C ILE A 12 -10.57 8.33 24.44
N ILE A 13 -10.04 7.23 23.90
CA ILE A 13 -9.22 7.25 22.68
C ILE A 13 -10.03 7.74 21.47
N ASN A 14 -11.30 7.32 21.34
CA ASN A 14 -12.18 7.78 20.25
C ASN A 14 -12.52 9.27 20.32
N LEU A 15 -12.42 9.90 21.50
CA LEU A 15 -12.69 11.32 21.71
C LEU A 15 -11.46 12.22 21.49
N LEU A 16 -10.28 11.62 21.30
CA LEU A 16 -9.01 12.34 21.21
C LEU A 16 -8.51 12.41 19.76
N THR A 17 -7.85 13.51 19.41
CA THR A 17 -7.15 13.64 18.14
C THR A 17 -5.87 12.78 18.14
N PRO A 18 -5.43 12.21 17.01
CA PRO A 18 -4.29 11.29 16.94
C PRO A 18 -3.02 11.78 17.66
N TRP A 19 -2.77 13.09 17.64
CA TRP A 19 -1.65 13.76 18.30
C TRP A 19 -1.71 13.66 19.83
N ASN A 20 -2.89 13.90 20.41
CA ASN A 20 -3.08 13.84 21.87
C ASN A 20 -3.01 12.39 22.39
N ILE A 21 -3.31 11.40 21.53
CA ILE A 21 -3.26 9.98 21.91
C ILE A 21 -1.81 9.48 21.98
N LYS A 22 -0.90 10.06 21.18
CA LYS A 22 0.53 9.76 21.24
C LYS A 22 1.09 10.07 22.63
N ASP A 23 0.73 11.20 23.21
CA ASP A 23 1.19 11.62 24.54
C ASP A 23 0.67 10.67 25.63
N LEU A 24 -0.59 10.23 25.53
CA LEU A 24 -1.19 9.24 26.42
C LEU A 24 -0.49 7.87 26.38
N SER A 25 0.08 7.49 25.23
CA SER A 25 0.79 6.22 25.08
C SER A 25 2.10 6.15 25.89
N TYR A 26 2.67 7.30 26.27
CA TYR A 26 3.87 7.36 27.10
C TYR A 26 3.57 7.24 28.61
N ILE A 27 2.30 7.47 29.02
CA ILE A 27 1.91 7.56 30.43
C ILE A 27 1.75 6.17 31.06
N SER A 28 1.29 5.17 30.29
CA SER A 28 1.04 3.83 30.83
C SER A 28 1.25 2.74 29.78
N LYS A 29 1.90 1.64 30.19
CA LYS A 29 2.04 0.44 29.36
C LYS A 29 0.68 -0.10 28.89
N ARG A 30 -0.33 -0.08 29.75
CA ARG A 30 -1.68 -0.55 29.43
C ARG A 30 -2.38 0.37 28.43
N LEU A 31 -2.25 1.69 28.59
CA LEU A 31 -2.74 2.65 27.59
C LEU A 31 -2.04 2.47 26.25
N ARG A 32 -0.73 2.24 26.26
CA ARG A 32 0.05 1.99 25.04
C ARG A 32 -0.46 0.76 24.29
N GLU A 33 -0.77 -0.32 25.00
CA GLU A 33 -1.32 -1.54 24.41
C GLU A 33 -2.71 -1.31 23.80
N VAL A 34 -3.60 -0.62 24.52
CA VAL A 34 -4.92 -0.26 23.97
C VAL A 34 -4.78 0.67 22.76
N TYR A 35 -3.90 1.67 22.84
CA TYR A 35 -3.64 2.63 21.78
C TYR A 35 -3.07 1.99 20.52
N LEU A 36 -2.15 1.02 20.65
CA LEU A 36 -1.59 0.30 19.51
C LEU A 36 -2.70 -0.33 18.66
N LEU A 37 -3.76 -0.85 19.28
CA LEU A 37 -4.91 -1.38 18.55
C LEU A 37 -5.63 -0.30 17.71
N PHE A 38 -5.69 0.92 18.22
CA PHE A 38 -6.36 2.04 17.53
C PHE A 38 -5.51 2.68 16.44
N LEU A 39 -4.19 2.81 16.65
CA LEU A 39 -3.26 3.32 15.64
C LEU A 39 -3.32 2.56 14.33
N PHE A 40 -3.52 1.24 14.42
CA PHE A 40 -3.52 0.34 13.28
C PHE A 40 -4.92 -0.06 12.83
N TYR A 41 -5.96 0.55 13.41
CA TYR A 41 -7.34 0.31 13.02
C TYR A 41 -7.60 0.69 11.56
N TYR A 42 -6.98 1.80 11.14
CA TYR A 42 -7.00 2.32 9.79
C TYR A 42 -5.57 2.50 9.28
N ILE A 43 -5.24 1.83 8.18
CA ILE A 43 -3.93 1.97 7.53
C ILE A 43 -4.17 2.28 6.05
N GLU A 44 -3.44 3.26 5.56
CA GLU A 44 -3.41 3.65 4.16
C GLU A 44 -2.06 3.30 3.55
N PHE A 45 -2.09 2.65 2.39
CA PHE A 45 -0.91 2.47 1.56
C PHE A 45 -1.14 3.09 0.19
N GLN A 46 -0.15 3.88 -0.23
CA GLN A 46 -0.06 4.38 -1.60
C GLN A 46 0.51 3.30 -2.51
N PHE A 47 -0.04 3.18 -3.72
CA PHE A 47 0.51 2.32 -4.76
C PHE A 47 1.93 2.77 -5.15
N SER A 48 2.90 2.04 -4.67
CA SER A 48 4.32 2.27 -4.89
C SER A 48 5.08 1.02 -4.49
N GLU A 49 6.32 0.88 -4.96
CA GLU A 49 7.18 -0.23 -4.56
C GLU A 49 7.43 -0.25 -3.05
N THR A 50 7.64 0.93 -2.45
CA THR A 50 7.78 1.11 -1.01
C THR A 50 6.49 0.79 -0.27
N GLY A 51 5.33 1.21 -0.79
CA GLY A 51 4.02 0.86 -0.25
C GLY A 51 3.77 -0.65 -0.25
N PHE A 52 4.12 -1.33 -1.33
CA PHE A 52 4.00 -2.79 -1.45
C PHE A 52 4.92 -3.53 -0.46
N ASN A 53 6.15 -3.05 -0.28
CA ASN A 53 7.09 -3.60 0.69
C ASN A 53 6.61 -3.38 2.15
N ARG A 54 6.01 -2.23 2.44
CA ARG A 54 5.40 -1.94 3.75
C ARG A 54 4.18 -2.84 4.01
N LEU A 55 3.32 -3.04 3.00
CA LEU A 55 2.20 -3.98 3.08
C LEU A 55 2.69 -5.42 3.33
N LYS A 56 3.71 -5.88 2.61
CA LYS A 56 4.31 -7.21 2.82
C LYS A 56 4.89 -7.37 4.22
N SER A 57 5.50 -6.32 4.76
CA SER A 57 6.04 -6.31 6.13
C SER A 57 4.91 -6.32 7.17
N LEU A 58 3.84 -5.56 6.94
CA LEU A 58 2.65 -5.54 7.78
C LEU A 58 2.00 -6.93 7.86
N LEU A 59 1.85 -7.62 6.73
CA LEU A 59 1.30 -8.97 6.67
C LEU A 59 2.12 -10.00 7.47
N LYS A 60 3.42 -9.77 7.66
CA LYS A 60 4.28 -10.62 8.49
C LYS A 60 4.27 -10.23 9.98
N SER A 61 3.73 -9.07 10.31
CA SER A 61 3.74 -8.54 11.68
C SER A 61 2.52 -9.01 12.48
N ASN A 62 2.64 -8.98 13.81
CA ASN A 62 1.52 -9.26 14.72
C ASN A 62 0.42 -8.18 14.67
N ILE A 63 0.74 -7.00 14.12
CA ILE A 63 -0.17 -5.87 13.99
C ILE A 63 -1.34 -6.19 13.05
N ARG A 64 -1.16 -7.11 12.09
CA ARG A 64 -2.20 -7.49 11.11
C ARG A 64 -3.52 -7.92 11.76
N ASN A 65 -3.47 -8.49 12.96
CA ASN A 65 -4.64 -8.97 13.69
C ASN A 65 -5.46 -7.84 14.33
N HIS A 66 -4.98 -6.60 14.25
CA HIS A 66 -5.58 -5.42 14.86
C HIS A 66 -6.14 -4.44 13.82
N ILE A 67 -5.98 -4.76 12.53
CA ILE A 67 -6.49 -3.95 11.42
C ILE A 67 -7.95 -4.32 11.19
N ILE A 68 -8.84 -3.33 11.20
CA ILE A 68 -10.26 -3.55 10.92
C ILE A 68 -10.60 -3.08 9.51
N SER A 69 -10.03 -1.97 9.07
CA SER A 69 -10.20 -1.48 7.71
C SER A 69 -8.87 -1.09 7.09
N PHE A 70 -8.76 -1.36 5.79
CA PHE A 70 -7.59 -1.08 5.00
C PHE A 70 -8.01 -0.38 3.70
N THR A 71 -7.33 0.71 3.37
CA THR A 71 -7.52 1.42 2.10
C THR A 71 -6.23 1.36 1.30
N TYR A 72 -6.31 0.73 0.12
CA TYR A 72 -5.25 0.76 -0.86
C TYR A 72 -5.57 1.81 -1.91
N ILE A 73 -4.81 2.92 -1.90
CA ILE A 73 -5.00 3.99 -2.89
C ILE A 73 -4.22 3.60 -4.14
N ILE A 74 -4.94 3.07 -5.11
CA ILE A 74 -4.44 2.85 -6.46
C ILE A 74 -4.56 4.20 -7.18
N PRO A 75 -3.50 4.73 -7.81
CA PRO A 75 -3.63 5.84 -8.74
C PRO A 75 -4.64 5.44 -9.81
N GLU A 76 -5.42 6.39 -10.33
CA GLU A 76 -6.44 6.14 -11.35
C GLU A 76 -5.97 5.05 -12.32
N LEU A 77 -6.69 3.93 -12.27
CA LEU A 77 -6.35 2.70 -12.97
C LEU A 77 -6.53 2.93 -14.46
N LEU A 78 -5.48 3.53 -15.05
CA LEU A 78 -5.30 3.79 -16.46
C LEU A 78 -6.38 4.75 -17.02
N LYS A 79 -5.97 5.71 -17.85
CA LYS A 79 -6.93 6.54 -18.62
C LYS A 79 -7.92 5.61 -19.30
N ALA A 80 -9.22 5.95 -19.34
CA ALA A 80 -10.25 5.12 -19.95
C ALA A 80 -9.88 4.63 -21.36
N ASN A 81 -9.11 5.44 -22.10
CA ASN A 81 -8.57 5.14 -23.43
C ASN A 81 -7.68 3.88 -23.46
N ILE A 82 -7.04 3.51 -22.35
CA ILE A 82 -6.23 2.28 -22.22
C ILE A 82 -7.10 1.02 -22.19
N LEU A 83 -8.40 1.15 -21.88
CA LEU A 83 -9.34 0.03 -21.91
C LEU A 83 -9.74 -0.36 -23.34
N ASP A 84 -9.56 0.56 -24.30
CA ASP A 84 -9.70 0.25 -25.72
C ASP A 84 -8.45 -0.50 -26.19
N PHE A 85 -8.64 -1.78 -26.51
CA PHE A 85 -7.55 -2.67 -26.93
C PHE A 85 -6.86 -2.19 -28.22
N ASP A 86 -7.63 -1.66 -29.18
CA ASP A 86 -7.08 -1.19 -30.45
C ASP A 86 -6.30 0.10 -30.24
N TYR A 87 -6.78 0.98 -29.37
CA TYR A 87 -6.05 2.18 -28.97
C TYR A 87 -4.77 1.84 -28.20
N PHE A 88 -4.84 0.91 -27.24
CA PHE A 88 -3.70 0.46 -26.46
C PHE A 88 -2.61 -0.12 -27.36
N LYS A 89 -2.96 -1.04 -28.26
CA LYS A 89 -2.02 -1.68 -29.19
C LYS A 89 -1.41 -0.69 -30.18
N SER A 90 -2.16 0.31 -30.62
CA SER A 90 -1.72 1.19 -31.72
C SER A 90 -1.06 2.48 -31.25
N ASN A 91 -1.31 2.93 -30.01
CA ASN A 91 -0.85 4.23 -29.54
C ASN A 91 -0.04 4.18 -28.23
N ILE A 92 -0.18 3.13 -27.44
CA ILE A 92 0.46 3.06 -26.10
C ILE A 92 1.56 2.00 -26.11
N LEU A 93 1.23 0.82 -26.62
CA LEU A 93 2.11 -0.34 -26.64
C LEU A 93 2.28 -0.82 -28.09
N ILE A 94 2.79 0.10 -28.92
CA ILE A 94 3.10 -0.15 -30.33
C ILE A 94 4.04 -1.36 -30.41
N PRO A 95 3.80 -2.34 -31.31
CA PRO A 95 4.60 -3.56 -31.40
C PRO A 95 6.12 -3.31 -31.42
N ASP A 96 6.56 -2.27 -32.11
CA ASP A 96 7.98 -1.90 -32.19
C ASP A 96 8.53 -1.43 -30.83
N ASN A 97 7.77 -0.60 -30.12
CA ASN A 97 8.14 -0.13 -28.77
C ASN A 97 8.15 -1.29 -27.76
N TYR A 98 7.19 -2.22 -27.86
CA TYR A 98 7.20 -3.44 -27.04
C TYR A 98 8.45 -4.28 -27.29
N ILE A 99 8.83 -4.47 -28.55
CA ILE A 99 10.02 -5.24 -28.92
C ILE A 99 11.29 -4.59 -28.36
N GLU A 100 11.40 -3.26 -28.37
CA GLU A 100 12.52 -2.55 -27.75
C GLU A 100 12.55 -2.72 -26.22
N ILE A 101 11.42 -2.50 -25.53
CA ILE A 101 11.31 -2.70 -24.07
C ILE A 101 11.68 -4.14 -23.69
N VAL A 102 11.17 -5.11 -24.45
CA VAL A 102 11.44 -6.53 -24.22
C VAL A 102 12.91 -6.86 -24.48
N LYS A 103 13.53 -6.30 -25.52
CA LYS A 103 14.98 -6.45 -25.77
C LYS A 103 15.81 -5.87 -24.64
N GLU A 104 15.48 -4.68 -24.13
CA GLU A 104 16.18 -4.08 -22.99
C GLU A 104 16.09 -4.97 -21.74
N LEU A 105 14.92 -5.55 -21.47
CA LEU A 105 14.69 -6.45 -20.34
C LEU A 105 15.47 -7.78 -20.46
N TYR A 106 15.57 -8.34 -21.67
CA TYR A 106 16.40 -9.52 -21.93
C TYR A 106 17.90 -9.21 -21.77
N ASN A 107 18.33 -8.01 -22.16
CA ASN A 107 19.72 -7.56 -22.00
C ASN A 107 20.11 -7.29 -20.54
N THR A 108 19.15 -7.01 -19.65
CA THR A 108 19.40 -6.77 -18.22
C THR A 108 19.47 -8.04 -17.36
N GLY A 109 19.35 -9.24 -17.96
CA GLY A 109 19.52 -10.51 -17.25
C GLY A 109 18.29 -10.95 -16.43
N SER A 110 17.09 -10.45 -16.77
CA SER A 110 15.83 -10.91 -16.17
C SER A 110 15.61 -12.41 -16.44
N GLU A 111 15.26 -13.17 -15.39
CA GLU A 111 14.95 -14.61 -15.49
C GLU A 111 13.95 -14.89 -16.62
N ILE A 112 14.34 -15.85 -17.47
CA ILE A 112 13.90 -16.06 -18.87
C ILE A 112 12.43 -16.49 -19.00
N ASP A 113 11.73 -16.79 -17.90
CA ASP A 113 10.47 -17.55 -17.93
C ASP A 113 9.24 -16.84 -17.34
N LYS A 114 9.35 -15.55 -17.02
CA LYS A 114 8.21 -14.78 -16.51
C LYS A 114 7.95 -13.61 -17.43
N CYS A 115 6.74 -13.59 -18.04
CA CYS A 115 6.17 -12.40 -18.65
C CYS A 115 6.52 -11.16 -17.82
N PRO A 116 6.88 -10.03 -18.45
CA PRO A 116 7.22 -8.82 -17.71
C PRO A 116 6.06 -8.48 -16.77
N LEU A 117 6.37 -8.42 -15.47
CA LEU A 117 5.39 -8.06 -14.44
C LEU A 117 4.71 -6.76 -14.85
N TYR A 118 3.39 -6.69 -14.74
CA TYR A 118 2.56 -5.51 -15.06
C TYR A 118 3.16 -4.19 -14.53
N ILE A 119 3.91 -4.24 -13.42
CA ILE A 119 4.60 -3.09 -12.83
C ILE A 119 5.66 -2.45 -13.73
N ILE A 120 6.30 -3.24 -14.60
CA ILE A 120 7.31 -2.78 -15.56
C ILE A 120 6.60 -2.00 -16.67
N ILE A 121 5.54 -2.60 -17.23
CA ILE A 121 4.69 -1.96 -18.26
C ILE A 121 4.10 -0.64 -17.72
N TYR A 122 3.61 -0.65 -16.47
CA TYR A 122 3.09 0.54 -15.81
C TYR A 122 4.15 1.63 -15.63
N LYS A 123 5.36 1.29 -15.15
CA LYS A 123 6.46 2.24 -14.99
C LYS A 123 6.87 2.86 -16.34
N THR A 124 6.87 2.08 -17.41
CA THR A 124 7.18 2.60 -18.76
C THR A 124 6.10 3.55 -19.27
N ILE A 125 4.83 3.23 -19.07
CA ILE A 125 3.69 4.08 -19.50
C ILE A 125 3.66 5.43 -18.73
N TYR A 126 4.11 5.46 -17.48
CA TYR A 126 4.07 6.67 -16.65
C TYR A 126 5.30 7.57 -16.79
N ASN A 127 6.40 7.05 -17.35
CA ASN A 127 7.65 7.78 -17.58
C ASN A 127 7.77 8.37 -19.01
N ILE A 128 6.72 8.24 -19.83
CA ILE A 128 6.54 8.92 -21.13
C ILE A 128 5.67 10.15 -20.90
#